data_AF-A0A4R8S3N6-F1
#
_entry.id   AF-A0A4R8S3N6-F1
#
_cell.length_a   1.000
_cell.length_b   1.000
_cell.length_c   1.000
_cell.angle_alpha   90.00
_cell.angle_beta   90.00
_cell.angle_gamma   90.00
#
_symmetry.space_group_name_H-M   'P 1'
#
loop_
_entity.id
_entity.type
_entity.pdbx_description
1 polymer ?
#
loop_
_entity_poly.entity_id
_entity_poly.type
_entity_poly.pdbx_seq_one_letter_code
_entity_poly.pdbx_strand_id
1 'polypeptide(L)'
;MSTYWQLVLLFGSLSLMSIGGGNAVLPEMHLRSVSGEHWLTNSQFADIFSISQTTPGPSILIVAMVGYAAGLPVGGVAGGILGGIIATIAMVFPAASLVYAVTRFWQRAQKSKWRIAMERGLAPLTVGLILATSLLMSRAADHDWRAYTVTGVCTLIFVVTKTNPLIVVAAAGVLGYFGLV
;
A
#
# COMPACT_ATOMS: atom_id res chain seq x y z
N MET A 1 -14.94 3.11 -27.16
CA MET A 1 -14.22 1.83 -26.95
C MET A 1 -15.00 1.00 -25.94
N SER A 2 -14.93 -0.33 -25.97
CA SER A 2 -15.60 -1.17 -24.95
C SER A 2 -15.05 -0.82 -23.57
N THR A 3 -15.91 -0.57 -22.57
CA THR A 3 -15.53 -0.18 -21.20
C THR A 3 -14.49 -1.12 -20.59
N TYR A 4 -14.57 -2.41 -20.91
CA TYR A 4 -13.60 -3.41 -20.47
C TYR A 4 -12.19 -3.17 -21.02
N TRP A 5 -12.06 -2.65 -22.25
CA TRP A 5 -10.76 -2.32 -22.83
C TRP A 5 -10.13 -1.11 -22.16
N GLN A 6 -10.94 -0.11 -21.81
CA GLN A 6 -10.49 1.06 -21.05
C GLN A 6 -10.00 0.64 -19.65
N LEU A 7 -10.71 -0.28 -18.98
CA LEU A 7 -10.27 -0.86 -17.72
C LEU A 7 -8.90 -1.54 -17.84
N VAL A 8 -8.69 -2.35 -18.89
CA VAL A 8 -7.40 -3.03 -19.12
C VAL A 8 -6.27 -2.03 -19.34
N LEU A 9 -6.47 -1.02 -20.20
CA LEU A 9 -5.43 -0.04 -20.49
C LEU A 9 -5.11 0.84 -19.28
N LEU A 10 -6.15 1.32 -18.58
CA LEU A 10 -5.99 2.16 -17.40
C LEU A 10 -5.25 1.40 -16.30
N PHE A 11 -5.81 0.28 -15.82
CA PHE A 11 -5.21 -0.45 -14.70
C PHE A 11 -3.89 -1.13 -15.09
N GLY A 12 -3.72 -1.51 -16.36
CA GLY A 12 -2.44 -1.99 -16.86
C GLY A 12 -1.33 -0.94 -16.81
N SER A 13 -1.63 0.31 -17.18
CA SER A 13 -0.68 1.42 -17.07
C SER A 13 -0.40 1.80 -15.61
N LEU A 14 -1.44 1.87 -14.78
CA LEU A 14 -1.33 2.16 -13.35
C LEU A 14 -0.53 1.10 -12.60
N SER A 15 -0.64 -0.17 -13.00
CA SER A 15 0.17 -1.27 -12.47
C SER A 15 1.68 -0.98 -12.58
N LEU A 16 2.11 -0.49 -13.74
CA LEU A 16 3.52 -0.16 -14.00
C LEU A 16 3.95 1.14 -13.32
N MET A 17 3.01 2.07 -13.09
CA MET A 17 3.26 3.36 -12.43
C MET A 17 3.18 3.30 -10.90
N SER A 18 2.73 2.18 -10.32
CA SER A 18 2.56 1.98 -8.87
C SER A 18 3.89 1.81 -8.10
N ILE A 19 4.88 2.67 -8.38
CA ILE A 19 6.17 2.74 -7.67
C ILE A 19 5.92 3.42 -6.32
N GLY A 20 5.77 2.63 -5.26
CA GLY A 20 5.43 3.11 -3.91
C GLY A 20 4.13 2.57 -3.32
N GLY A 21 3.42 1.70 -4.05
CA GLY A 21 2.20 1.01 -3.58
C GLY A 21 0.89 1.65 -4.06
N GLY A 22 -0.24 1.04 -3.68
CA GLY A 22 -1.57 1.39 -4.21
C GLY A 22 -2.03 2.83 -3.98
N ASN A 23 -1.48 3.52 -2.97
CA ASN A 23 -1.82 4.92 -2.69
C ASN A 23 -1.21 5.90 -3.71
N ALA A 24 -0.10 5.53 -4.36
CA ALA A 24 0.56 6.40 -5.34
C ALA A 24 -0.29 6.58 -6.61
N VAL A 25 -1.10 5.57 -6.96
CA VAL A 25 -1.94 5.57 -8.16
C VAL A 25 -3.36 6.09 -7.91
N LEU A 26 -3.71 6.36 -6.65
CA LEU A 26 -5.05 6.80 -6.25
C LEU A 26 -5.49 8.13 -6.91
N PRO A 27 -4.65 9.18 -7.02
CA PRO A 27 -5.04 10.43 -7.67
C PRO A 27 -5.34 10.22 -9.17
N GLU A 28 -4.54 9.42 -9.86
CA GLU A 28 -4.76 9.11 -11.28
C GLU A 28 -6.00 8.24 -11.47
N MET A 29 -6.23 7.26 -10.57
CA MET A 29 -7.48 6.48 -10.56
C MET A 29 -8.70 7.38 -10.40
N HIS A 30 -8.67 8.35 -9.47
CA HIS A 30 -9.75 9.29 -9.27
C HIS A 30 -9.99 10.14 -10.53
N LEU A 31 -8.94 10.76 -11.07
CA LEU A 31 -9.02 11.61 -12.26
C LEU A 31 -9.62 10.85 -13.46
N ARG A 32 -9.15 9.63 -13.71
CA ARG A 32 -9.58 8.82 -14.85
C ARG A 32 -10.98 8.23 -14.66
N SER A 33 -11.33 7.80 -13.45
CA SER A 33 -12.64 7.18 -13.17
C SER A 33 -13.77 8.21 -13.06
N VAL A 34 -13.46 9.42 -12.58
CA VAL A 34 -14.47 10.47 -12.35
C VAL A 34 -14.53 11.49 -13.48
N SER A 35 -13.38 12.04 -13.89
CA SER A 35 -13.33 13.13 -14.89
C SER A 35 -13.07 12.66 -16.32
N GLY A 36 -12.39 11.53 -16.48
CA GLY A 36 -12.12 10.95 -17.81
C GLY A 36 -13.30 10.15 -18.33
N GLU A 37 -13.50 8.97 -17.75
CA GLU A 37 -14.45 7.96 -18.23
C GLU A 37 -15.83 8.03 -17.56
N HIS A 38 -15.99 8.91 -16.55
CA HIS A 38 -17.25 9.17 -15.85
C HIS A 38 -17.97 7.92 -15.31
N TRP A 39 -17.21 6.88 -14.94
CA TRP A 39 -17.75 5.66 -14.33
C TRP A 39 -18.27 5.89 -12.92
N LEU A 40 -17.74 6.89 -12.23
CA LEU A 40 -18.04 7.21 -10.84
C LEU A 40 -18.20 8.71 -10.66
N THR A 41 -19.05 9.10 -9.73
CA THR A 41 -19.06 10.46 -9.17
C THR A 41 -18.02 10.60 -8.05
N ASN A 42 -17.63 11.84 -7.73
CA ASN A 42 -16.71 12.11 -6.61
C ASN A 42 -17.18 11.47 -5.30
N SER A 43 -18.49 11.51 -5.00
CA SER A 43 -19.06 10.91 -3.80
C SER A 43 -18.98 9.38 -3.83
N GLN A 44 -19.35 8.75 -4.94
CA GLN A 44 -19.25 7.29 -5.06
C GLN A 44 -17.81 6.79 -4.98
N PHE A 45 -16.84 7.54 -5.53
CA PHE A 45 -15.43 7.20 -5.37
C PHE A 45 -14.97 7.30 -3.92
N ALA A 46 -15.38 8.36 -3.20
CA ALA A 46 -15.07 8.51 -1.78
C ALA A 46 -15.68 7.39 -0.92
N ASP A 47 -16.90 6.96 -1.22
CA ASP A 47 -17.56 5.83 -0.56
C ASP A 47 -16.79 4.52 -0.81
N ILE A 48 -16.46 4.24 -2.07
CA ILE A 48 -15.67 3.05 -2.44
C ILE A 48 -14.29 3.08 -1.77
N PHE A 49 -13.63 4.24 -1.72
CA PHE A 49 -12.36 4.40 -1.04
C PHE A 49 -12.49 4.12 0.46
N SER A 50 -13.52 4.67 1.11
CA SER A 50 -13.79 4.43 2.53
C SER A 50 -14.08 2.95 2.82
N ILE A 51 -14.89 2.29 1.99
CA ILE A 51 -15.15 0.85 2.09
C ILE A 51 -13.85 0.05 1.91
N SER A 52 -13.00 0.46 0.97
CA SER A 52 -11.72 -0.20 0.70
C SER A 52 -10.74 -0.10 1.88
N GLN A 53 -10.74 1.03 2.59
CA GLN A 53 -9.85 1.27 3.73
C GLN A 53 -10.39 0.69 5.05
N THR A 54 -11.71 0.60 5.20
CA THR A 54 -12.35 -0.01 6.38
C THR A 54 -12.30 -1.53 6.35
N THR A 55 -12.20 -2.13 5.16
CA THR A 55 -12.05 -3.58 5.01
C THR A 55 -10.62 -3.98 5.40
N PRO A 56 -10.42 -4.80 6.45
CA PRO A 56 -9.09 -5.29 6.80
C PRO A 56 -8.58 -6.20 5.68
N GLY A 57 -7.74 -5.67 4.78
CA GLY A 57 -7.37 -6.37 3.56
C GLY A 57 -6.47 -5.58 2.61
N PRO A 58 -6.35 -6.05 1.35
CA PRO A 58 -5.50 -5.41 0.35
C PRO A 58 -6.02 -4.01 0.03
N SER A 59 -5.16 -2.99 0.12
CA SER A 59 -5.46 -1.62 -0.35
C SER A 59 -5.85 -1.56 -1.84
N ILE A 60 -5.68 -2.66 -2.56
CA ILE A 60 -6.03 -2.84 -3.98
C ILE A 60 -7.54 -3.13 -4.15
N LEU A 61 -8.33 -3.32 -3.08
CA LEU A 61 -9.78 -3.57 -3.18
C LEU A 61 -10.52 -2.48 -3.97
N ILE A 62 -10.04 -1.23 -3.87
CA ILE A 62 -10.57 -0.10 -4.65
C ILE A 62 -10.54 -0.35 -6.15
N VAL A 63 -9.54 -1.07 -6.66
CA VAL A 63 -9.40 -1.40 -8.09
C VAL A 63 -10.54 -2.30 -8.55
N ALA A 64 -10.87 -3.31 -7.76
CA ALA A 64 -11.96 -4.23 -8.06
C ALA A 64 -13.31 -3.52 -8.02
N MET A 65 -13.51 -2.63 -7.04
CA MET A 65 -14.75 -1.87 -6.88
C MET A 65 -14.95 -0.81 -7.97
N VAL A 66 -13.88 -0.11 -8.38
CA VAL A 66 -13.92 0.82 -9.51
C VAL A 66 -14.22 0.06 -10.81
N GLY A 67 -13.59 -1.09 -11.03
CA GLY A 67 -13.90 -1.95 -12.17
C GLY A 67 -15.34 -2.47 -12.14
N TYR A 68 -15.88 -2.77 -10.96
CA TYR A 68 -17.28 -3.15 -10.78
C TYR A 68 -18.24 -2.02 -11.15
N ALA A 69 -17.99 -0.81 -10.66
CA ALA A 69 -18.80 0.36 -10.99
C ALA A 69 -18.76 0.69 -12.48
N ALA A 70 -17.60 0.54 -13.13
CA ALA A 70 -17.45 0.74 -14.57
C ALA A 70 -18.22 -0.30 -15.41
N GLY A 71 -18.26 -1.56 -14.95
CA GLY A 71 -18.96 -2.65 -15.64
C GLY A 71 -20.48 -2.69 -15.42
N LEU A 72 -20.97 -2.06 -14.34
CA LEU A 72 -22.38 -2.08 -13.93
C LEU A 72 -23.34 -1.52 -15.00
N PRO A 73 -23.06 -0.38 -15.68
CA PRO A 73 -23.92 0.15 -16.73
C PRO A 73 -23.92 -0.69 -18.01
N VAL A 74 -22.90 -1.52 -18.22
CA VAL A 74 -22.68 -2.26 -19.47
C VAL A 74 -23.44 -3.59 -19.49
N GLY A 75 -23.52 -4.27 -18.34
CA GLY A 75 -24.09 -5.62 -18.25
C GLY A 75 -24.77 -5.93 -16.92
N GLY A 76 -25.19 -4.89 -16.19
CA GLY A 76 -25.77 -5.04 -14.85
C GLY A 76 -24.78 -5.69 -13.87
N VAL A 77 -25.28 -6.47 -12.92
CA VAL A 77 -24.46 -7.12 -11.89
C VAL A 77 -23.40 -8.05 -12.51
N ALA A 78 -23.74 -8.78 -13.57
CA ALA A 78 -22.78 -9.66 -14.26
C ALA A 78 -21.67 -8.85 -14.95
N GLY A 79 -22.01 -7.73 -15.60
CA GLY A 79 -21.04 -6.80 -16.19
C GLY A 79 -20.14 -6.15 -15.15
N GLY A 80 -20.69 -5.79 -13.99
CA GLY A 80 -19.92 -5.29 -12.85
C GLY A 80 -18.92 -6.33 -12.33
N ILE A 81 -19.34 -7.57 -12.11
CA ILE A 81 -18.43 -8.64 -11.65
C ILE A 81 -17.29 -8.85 -12.66
N LEU A 82 -17.61 -8.91 -13.95
CA LEU A 82 -16.61 -9.02 -15.02
C LEU A 82 -15.65 -7.81 -15.04
N GLY A 83 -16.18 -6.60 -14.91
CA GLY A 83 -15.39 -5.37 -14.86
C GLY A 83 -14.42 -5.35 -13.68
N GLY A 84 -14.87 -5.77 -12.50
CA GLY A 84 -14.03 -5.88 -11.31
C GLY A 84 -12.91 -6.92 -11.44
N ILE A 85 -13.22 -8.09 -12.02
CA ILE A 85 -12.23 -9.14 -12.29
C ILE A 85 -11.18 -8.64 -13.30
N ILE A 86 -11.64 -8.04 -14.40
CA ILE A 86 -10.76 -7.52 -15.46
C ILE A 86 -9.84 -6.43 -14.92
N ALA A 87 -10.37 -5.48 -14.14
CA ALA A 87 -9.58 -4.42 -13.50
C ALA A 87 -8.50 -4.99 -12.57
N THR A 88 -8.86 -5.99 -11.76
CA THR A 88 -7.92 -6.63 -10.82
C THR A 88 -6.82 -7.38 -11.55
N ILE A 89 -7.16 -8.17 -12.59
CA ILE A 89 -6.17 -8.88 -13.40
C ILE A 89 -5.26 -7.90 -14.12
N ALA A 90 -5.82 -6.85 -14.74
CA ALA A 90 -5.05 -5.82 -15.42
C ALA A 90 -4.11 -5.06 -14.48
N MET A 91 -4.48 -4.88 -13.21
CA MET A 91 -3.62 -4.27 -12.20
C MET A 91 -2.51 -5.20 -11.70
N VAL A 92 -2.77 -6.50 -11.55
CA VAL A 92 -1.81 -7.45 -10.96
C VAL A 92 -0.85 -8.02 -12.00
N PHE A 93 -1.34 -8.33 -13.21
CA PHE A 93 -0.59 -9.08 -14.22
C PHE A 93 0.68 -8.36 -14.72
N PRO A 94 0.68 -7.06 -15.05
CA PRO A 94 1.88 -6.35 -15.50
C PRO A 94 2.95 -6.26 -14.41
N ALA A 95 2.57 -5.87 -13.19
CA ALA A 95 3.48 -5.84 -12.04
C ALA A 95 4.05 -7.24 -11.72
N ALA A 96 3.21 -8.28 -11.71
CA ALA A 96 3.65 -9.65 -11.44
C ALA A 96 4.62 -10.17 -12.50
N SER A 97 4.33 -9.91 -13.78
CA SER A 97 5.20 -10.30 -14.89
C SER A 97 6.54 -9.55 -14.88
N LEU A 98 6.53 -8.26 -14.54
CA LEU A 98 7.75 -7.46 -14.38
C LEU A 98 8.61 -7.99 -13.22
N VAL A 99 8.00 -8.21 -12.05
CA VAL A 99 8.71 -8.79 -10.89
C VAL A 99 9.25 -10.17 -11.21
N TYR A 100 8.48 -11.01 -11.90
CA TYR A 100 8.94 -12.33 -12.34
C TYR A 100 10.15 -12.24 -13.29
N ALA A 101 10.08 -11.35 -14.29
CA ALA A 101 11.18 -11.15 -15.24
C ALA A 101 12.45 -10.63 -14.55
N VAL A 102 12.31 -9.63 -13.67
CA VAL A 102 13.40 -9.07 -12.87
C VAL A 102 13.99 -10.14 -11.97
N THR A 103 13.16 -10.90 -11.26
CA THR A 103 13.61 -11.96 -10.35
C THR A 103 14.35 -13.06 -11.11
N ARG A 104 13.85 -13.46 -12.29
CA ARG A 104 14.52 -14.46 -13.14
C ARG A 104 15.88 -13.98 -13.63
N PHE A 105 15.99 -12.71 -14.04
CA PHE A 105 17.25 -12.10 -14.42
C PHE A 105 18.21 -12.02 -13.23
N TRP A 106 17.70 -11.60 -12.07
CA TRP A 106 18.44 -11.50 -10.81
C TRP A 106 18.98 -12.86 -10.35
N GLN A 107 18.19 -13.93 -10.48
CA GLN A 107 18.61 -15.29 -10.15
C GLN A 107 19.64 -15.84 -11.14
N ARG A 108 19.54 -15.54 -12.44
CA ARG A 108 20.59 -15.90 -13.41
C ARG A 108 21.93 -15.22 -13.11
N ALA A 109 21.90 -14.02 -12.53
CA ALA A 109 23.08 -13.29 -12.07
C ALA A 109 23.57 -13.70 -10.66
N GLN A 110 23.09 -14.82 -10.09
CA GLN A 110 23.39 -15.25 -8.70
C GLN A 110 24.88 -15.31 -8.35
N LYS A 111 25.75 -15.62 -9.31
CA LYS A 111 27.21 -15.75 -9.09
C LYS A 111 27.98 -14.42 -9.20
N SER A 112 27.31 -13.32 -9.55
CA SER A 112 27.97 -12.01 -9.69
C SER A 112 28.20 -11.34 -8.33
N LYS A 113 29.44 -10.89 -8.09
CA LYS A 113 29.83 -10.14 -6.88
C LYS A 113 28.99 -8.87 -6.68
N TRP A 114 28.45 -8.30 -7.77
CA TRP A 114 27.66 -7.08 -7.75
C TRP A 114 26.28 -7.22 -7.09
N ARG A 115 25.64 -8.37 -7.27
CA ARG A 115 24.38 -8.71 -6.59
C ARG A 115 24.56 -8.80 -5.08
N ILE A 116 25.60 -9.51 -4.64
CA ILE A 116 25.90 -9.70 -3.20
C ILE A 116 26.24 -8.36 -2.54
N ALA A 117 27.00 -7.50 -3.23
CA ALA A 117 27.31 -6.15 -2.75
C ALA A 117 26.04 -5.29 -2.61
N MET A 118 25.14 -5.32 -3.60
CA MET A 118 23.87 -4.59 -3.53
C MET A 118 22.94 -5.11 -2.43
N GLU A 119 22.77 -6.43 -2.29
CA GLU A 119 21.92 -7.01 -1.23
C GLU A 119 22.45 -6.68 0.17
N ARG A 120 23.78 -6.75 0.36
CA ARG A 120 24.42 -6.35 1.63
C ARG A 120 24.39 -4.84 1.89
N GLY A 121 24.37 -4.01 0.84
CA GLY A 121 24.26 -2.55 0.97
C GLY A 121 22.83 -2.09 1.22
N LEU A 122 21.83 -2.73 0.59
CA LEU A 122 20.42 -2.36 0.77
C LEU A 122 19.90 -2.68 2.18
N ALA A 123 20.33 -3.80 2.78
CA ALA A 123 19.85 -4.20 4.10
C ALA A 123 20.09 -3.13 5.21
N PRO A 124 21.31 -2.59 5.40
CA PRO A 124 21.51 -1.51 6.38
C PRO A 124 20.87 -0.18 5.94
N LEU A 125 20.76 0.07 4.63
CA LEU A 125 20.06 1.25 4.10
C LEU A 125 18.57 1.27 4.47
N THR A 126 17.87 0.15 4.30
CA THR A 126 16.45 0.04 4.65
C THR A 126 16.24 0.16 6.15
N VAL A 127 17.09 -0.48 6.96
CA VAL A 127 17.06 -0.33 8.43
C VAL A 127 17.30 1.12 8.84
N GLY A 128 18.29 1.79 8.26
CA GLY A 128 18.57 3.20 8.52
C GLY A 128 17.41 4.13 8.12
N LEU A 129 16.77 3.88 6.98
CA LEU A 129 15.63 4.67 6.52
C LEU A 129 14.40 4.49 7.42
N ILE A 130 14.13 3.25 7.86
CA ILE A 130 13.05 2.95 8.80
C ILE A 130 13.33 3.63 10.15
N LEU A 131 14.57 3.56 10.66
CA LEU A 131 14.97 4.25 11.89
C LEU A 131 14.81 5.77 11.77
N ALA A 132 15.27 6.36 10.66
CA ALA A 132 15.13 7.79 10.42
C ALA A 132 13.66 8.22 10.39
N THR A 133 12.80 7.44 9.72
CA THR A 133 11.36 7.68 9.68
C THR A 133 10.72 7.55 11.06
N SER A 134 11.12 6.54 11.83
CA SER A 134 10.65 6.33 13.21
C SER A 134 11.05 7.48 14.13
N LEU A 135 12.28 7.98 14.02
CA LEU A 135 12.76 9.13 14.80
C LEU A 135 12.04 10.41 14.41
N LEU A 136 11.79 10.63 13.12
CA LEU A 136 11.01 11.77 12.62
C LEU A 136 9.59 11.74 13.20
N MET A 137 8.95 10.57 13.18
CA MET A 137 7.60 10.40 13.72
C MET A 137 7.56 10.57 15.24
N SER A 138 8.53 10.01 15.98
CA SER A 138 8.66 10.20 17.43
C SER A 138 8.84 11.68 17.77
N ARG A 139 9.69 12.43 17.07
CA ARG A 139 9.82 13.88 17.31
C ARG A 139 8.56 14.68 17.00
N ALA A 140 7.79 14.26 16.01
CA ALA A 140 6.52 14.90 15.67
C ALA A 140 5.42 14.61 16.70
N ALA A 141 5.43 13.44 17.34
CA ALA A 141 4.47 13.03 18.34
C ALA A 141 4.85 13.49 19.76
N ASP A 142 6.13 13.36 20.13
CA ASP A 142 6.65 13.49 21.48
C ASP A 142 7.06 14.95 21.75
N HIS A 143 6.16 15.73 22.35
CA HIS A 143 6.41 17.13 22.73
C HIS A 143 7.05 17.27 24.12
N ASP A 144 7.06 16.21 24.93
CA ASP A 144 7.49 16.26 26.34
C ASP A 144 8.60 15.25 26.66
N TRP A 145 9.44 15.53 27.67
CA TRP A 145 10.59 14.66 28.00
C TRP A 145 10.16 13.26 28.45
N ARG A 146 8.95 13.16 29.02
CA ARG A 146 8.31 11.90 29.45
C ARG A 146 7.97 11.00 28.27
N ALA A 147 7.55 11.60 27.16
CA ALA A 147 7.23 10.91 25.91
C ALA A 147 8.48 10.26 25.31
N TYR A 148 9.60 11.00 25.27
CA TYR A 148 10.89 10.44 24.85
C TYR A 148 11.37 9.29 25.73
N THR A 149 11.14 9.34 27.05
CA THR A 149 11.50 8.23 27.93
C THR A 149 10.66 6.98 27.66
N VAL A 150 9.36 7.12 27.39
CA VAL A 150 8.51 5.97 27.05
C VAL A 150 8.89 5.38 25.69
N THR A 151 9.17 6.22 24.69
CA THR A 151 9.67 5.76 23.38
C THR A 151 11.00 5.01 23.52
N GLY A 152 11.93 5.52 24.34
CA GLY A 152 13.20 4.85 24.63
C GLY A 152 13.05 3.50 25.32
N VAL A 153 12.18 3.41 26.34
CA VAL A 153 11.89 2.18 27.09
C VAL A 153 11.21 1.14 26.19
N CYS A 154 10.21 1.53 25.42
CA CYS A 154 9.54 0.66 24.45
C CYS A 154 10.53 0.12 23.40
N THR A 155 11.39 0.99 22.87
CA THR A 155 12.45 0.60 21.91
C THR A 155 13.40 -0.43 22.53
N LEU A 156 13.84 -0.21 23.78
CA LEU A 156 14.72 -1.14 24.48
C LEU A 156 14.04 -2.50 24.72
N ILE A 157 12.76 -2.51 25.13
CA ILE A 157 11.98 -3.73 25.34
C ILE A 157 11.88 -4.54 24.03
N PHE A 158 11.63 -3.89 22.90
CA PHE A 158 11.53 -4.54 21.59
C PHE A 158 12.87 -5.06 21.06
N VAL A 159 13.98 -4.39 21.36
CA VAL A 159 15.32 -4.84 20.93
C VAL A 159 15.80 -6.03 21.76
N VAL A 160 15.49 -6.04 23.06
CA VAL A 160 16.00 -7.06 24.00
C VAL A 160 15.06 -8.25 24.16
N THR A 161 13.75 -8.08 23.91
CA THR A 161 12.73 -9.08 24.26
C THR A 161 11.85 -9.45 23.08
N LYS A 162 11.52 -10.74 22.94
CA LYS A 162 10.53 -11.24 21.95
C LYS A 162 9.08 -11.15 22.46
N THR A 163 8.77 -10.15 23.27
CA THR A 163 7.45 -10.01 23.89
C THR A 163 6.41 -9.66 22.84
N ASN A 164 5.17 -10.10 23.03
CA ASN A 164 4.07 -9.78 22.13
C ASN A 164 3.90 -8.25 22.01
N PRO A 165 4.03 -7.66 20.80
CA PRO A 165 3.94 -6.22 20.58
C PRO A 165 2.64 -5.60 21.10
N LEU A 166 1.54 -6.38 21.09
CA LEU A 166 0.24 -5.91 21.57
C LEU A 166 0.27 -5.47 23.04
N ILE A 167 1.04 -6.16 23.88
CA ILE A 167 1.10 -5.88 25.33
C ILE A 167 1.84 -4.57 25.59
N VAL A 168 2.94 -4.35 24.86
CA VAL A 168 3.77 -3.15 24.99
C VAL A 168 3.01 -1.92 24.50
N VAL A 169 2.28 -2.05 23.38
CA VAL A 169 1.43 -0.97 22.84
C VAL A 169 0.27 -0.67 23.77
N ALA A 170 -0.40 -1.69 24.33
CA ALA A 170 -1.48 -1.48 25.29
C ALA A 170 -1.00 -0.76 26.56
N ALA A 171 0.15 -1.16 27.11
CA ALA A 171 0.73 -0.50 28.29
C ALA A 171 1.12 0.96 28.01
N ALA A 172 1.74 1.23 26.85
CA ALA A 172 2.08 2.59 26.43
C ALA A 172 0.82 3.47 26.20
N GLY A 173 -0.22 2.90 25.59
CA GLY A 173 -1.51 3.60 25.40
C GLY A 173 -2.21 3.93 26.72
N VAL A 174 -2.16 3.03 27.70
CA VAL A 174 -2.69 3.29 29.05
C VAL A 174 -1.90 4.40 29.75
N LEU A 175 -0.57 4.40 29.64
CA LEU A 175 0.28 5.46 30.21
C LEU A 175 -0.01 6.83 29.58
N GLY A 176 -0.22 6.90 28.26
CA GLY A 176 -0.64 8.12 27.57
C GLY A 176 -2.06 8.57 27.95
N TYR A 177 -3.00 7.63 28.12
CA TYR A 177 -4.37 7.96 28.58
C TYR A 177 -4.40 8.63 29.96
N PHE A 178 -3.50 8.23 30.86
CA PHE A 178 -3.36 8.85 32.18
C PHE A 178 -2.56 10.17 32.18
N GLY A 179 -2.16 10.68 31.01
CA GLY A 179 -1.43 11.94 30.88
C GLY A 179 -0.04 11.92 31.51
N LEU A 180 0.53 10.73 31.70
CA LEU A 180 1.92 10.57 32.15
C LEU A 180 2.91 10.83 31.00
N VAL A 181 2.41 10.89 29.76
CA VAL A 181 3.09 11.16 28.49
C VAL A 181 2.16 11.95 27.58
#